data_AF-A0A3N3FHT8-F1
#
_entry.id   AF-A0A3N3FHT8-F1
#
_cell.length_a   1.000
_cell.length_b   1.000
_cell.length_c   1.000
_cell.angle_alpha   90.00
_cell.angle_beta   90.00
_cell.angle_gamma   90.00
#
_symmetry.space_group_name_H-M   'P 1'
#
loop_
_entity.id
_entity.type
_entity.pdbx_description
1 polymer ?
#
loop_
_entity_poly.entity_id
_entity_poly.type
_entity_poly.pdbx_seq_one_letter_code
_entity_poly.pdbx_strand_id
1 'polypeptide(L)' 'MNSYEKFHLKEVINASGKMTILGVSKVSEAVLAAQRFGGEHFFEMSELSVQTGAFLANLLKVEDAQIVSSASAGI' A
#
# COMPACT_ATOMS: atom_id res chain seq x y z
N MET A 1 -25.99 7.31 -0.41
CA MET A 1 -25.40 7.09 -1.73
C MET A 1 -24.00 6.54 -1.54
N ASN A 2 -23.74 5.31 -1.94
CA ASN A 2 -22.40 4.70 -1.82
C ASN A 2 -21.47 5.24 -2.94
N SER A 3 -20.18 4.87 -2.91
CA SER A 3 -19.22 5.32 -3.93
C SER A 3 -19.57 4.87 -5.35
N TYR A 4 -20.19 3.69 -5.51
CA TYR A 4 -20.61 3.19 -6.83
C TYR A 4 -21.67 4.09 -7.45
N GLU A 5 -22.70 4.44 -6.69
CA GLU A 5 -23.78 5.34 -7.13
C GLU A 5 -23.25 6.76 -7.36
N LYS A 6 -22.41 7.25 -6.44
CA LYS A 6 -21.84 8.61 -6.51
C LYS A 6 -21.00 8.86 -7.74
N PHE A 7 -20.22 7.87 -8.15
CA PHE A 7 -19.29 8.01 -9.26
C PHE A 7 -19.74 7.23 -10.50
N HIS A 8 -20.97 6.72 -10.53
CA HIS A 8 -21.53 5.92 -11.63
C HIS A 8 -20.65 4.71 -12.00
N LEU A 9 -20.11 4.03 -11.00
CA LEU A 9 -19.21 2.89 -11.16
C LEU A 9 -19.98 1.57 -11.10
N LYS A 10 -19.50 0.58 -11.85
CA LYS A 10 -20.03 -0.79 -11.82
C LYS A 10 -19.43 -1.58 -10.66
N GLU A 11 -20.28 -2.23 -9.87
CA GLU A 11 -19.83 -3.24 -8.91
C GLU A 11 -19.44 -4.54 -9.65
N VAL A 12 -18.30 -5.14 -9.26
CA VAL A 12 -17.72 -6.31 -9.93
C VAL A 12 -17.27 -7.36 -8.93
N ILE A 13 -17.42 -8.63 -9.30
CA ILE A 13 -16.83 -9.77 -8.59
C ILE A 13 -15.68 -10.32 -9.45
N ASN A 14 -14.49 -10.37 -8.88
CA ASN A 14 -13.31 -10.87 -9.56
C ASN A 14 -13.14 -12.37 -9.35
N ALA A 15 -13.29 -13.16 -10.42
CA ALA A 15 -13.05 -14.61 -10.46
C ALA A 15 -11.82 -15.00 -11.30
N SER A 16 -11.01 -14.02 -11.73
CA SER A 16 -9.88 -14.20 -12.64
C SER A 16 -8.51 -14.07 -11.97
N GLY A 17 -8.45 -13.94 -10.64
CA GLY A 17 -7.19 -13.75 -9.89
C GLY A 17 -6.75 -12.28 -9.84
N LYS A 18 -5.45 -12.00 -9.98
CA LYS A 18 -4.92 -10.62 -9.90
C LYS A 18 -5.04 -9.92 -11.26
N MET A 19 -5.84 -8.87 -11.34
CA MET A 19 -6.12 -8.14 -12.59
C MET A 19 -5.84 -6.65 -12.46
N THR A 20 -4.94 -6.11 -13.30
CA THR A 20 -4.57 -4.67 -13.28
C THR A 20 -5.78 -3.76 -13.51
N ILE A 21 -6.66 -4.11 -14.44
CA ILE A 21 -7.86 -3.31 -14.76
C ILE A 21 -8.85 -3.21 -13.58
N LEU A 22 -8.80 -4.14 -12.63
CA LEU A 22 -9.67 -4.17 -11.46
C LEU A 22 -9.00 -3.59 -10.21
N GLY A 23 -7.87 -2.87 -10.37
CA GLY A 23 -7.15 -2.29 -9.23
C GLY A 23 -6.35 -3.31 -8.43
N VAL A 24 -5.87 -4.37 -9.09
CA VAL A 24 -4.93 -5.37 -8.54
C VAL A 24 -5.43 -6.12 -7.30
N SER A 25 -4.71 -6.04 -6.17
CA SER A 25 -4.96 -6.83 -4.97
C SER A 25 -5.86 -6.08 -3.99
N LYS A 26 -6.86 -6.76 -3.43
CA LYS A 26 -7.53 -6.30 -2.21
C LYS A 26 -6.60 -6.50 -1.02
N VAL A 27 -6.63 -5.56 -0.07
CA VAL A 27 -5.86 -5.64 1.18
C VAL A 27 -6.72 -6.21 2.30
N SER A 28 -6.09 -6.78 3.34
CA SER A 28 -6.79 -7.30 4.53
C SER A 28 -7.17 -6.18 5.50
N GLU A 29 -8.09 -6.47 6.43
CA GLU A 29 -8.50 -5.53 7.48
C GLU A 29 -7.32 -5.03 8.33
N ALA A 30 -6.33 -5.89 8.61
CA ALA A 30 -5.14 -5.49 9.35
C ALA A 30 -4.32 -4.42 8.60
N VAL A 31 -4.23 -4.51 7.28
CA VAL A 31 -3.55 -3.50 6.45
C VAL A 31 -4.36 -2.20 6.41
N LEU A 32 -5.69 -2.28 6.30
CA LEU A 32 -6.57 -1.10 6.35
C LEU A 32 -6.45 -0.37 7.70
N ALA A 33 -6.39 -1.11 8.81
CA ALA A 33 -6.18 -0.55 10.14
C ALA A 33 -4.82 0.16 10.24
N ALA A 34 -3.74 -0.42 9.70
CA ALA A 34 -2.43 0.21 9.68
C ALA A 34 -2.40 1.49 8.83
N GLN A 35 -3.07 1.50 7.67
CA GLN A 35 -3.19 2.69 6.83
C GLN A 35 -3.96 3.82 7.53
N ARG A 36 -5.06 3.49 8.22
CA ARG A 36 -5.80 4.45 9.04
C ARG A 36 -4.91 5.05 10.12
N PHE A 37 -4.19 4.20 10.87
CA PHE A 37 -3.29 4.65 11.92
C PHE A 37 -2.25 5.64 11.36
N GLY A 38 -1.64 5.32 10.22
CA GLY A 38 -0.70 6.22 9.54
C GLY A 38 -1.31 7.55 9.08
N GLY A 39 -2.58 7.57 8.70
CA GLY A 39 -3.29 8.78 8.29
C GLY A 39 -3.78 9.68 9.44
N GLU A 40 -3.88 9.12 10.65
CA GLU A 40 -4.38 9.83 11.85
C GLU A 40 -3.25 10.31 12.78
N HIS A 41 -1.98 9.99 12.48
CA HIS A 41 -0.82 10.33 13.32
C HIS A 41 0.27 11.03 12.51
N PHE A 42 1.05 11.89 13.18
CA PHE A 42 2.25 12.50 12.60
C PHE A 42 3.49 11.66 12.89
N PHE A 43 4.41 11.65 11.94
CA PHE A 43 5.71 11.02 12.05
C PHE A 43 6.78 11.99 11.57
N GLU A 44 7.98 11.90 12.15
CA GLU A 44 9.16 12.52 11.56
C GLU A 44 9.53 11.69 10.32
N MET A 45 9.36 12.27 9.14
CA MET A 45 9.40 11.50 7.89
C MET A 45 10.80 10.98 7.57
N SER A 46 11.85 11.70 7.98
CA SER A 46 13.22 11.26 7.72
C SER A 46 13.57 10.01 8.53
N GLU A 47 13.19 9.97 9.81
CA GLU A 47 13.34 8.82 10.70
C GLU A 47 12.46 7.66 10.24
N LEU A 48 11.21 7.91 9.88
CA LEU A 48 10.31 6.86 9.37
C LEU A 48 10.92 6.15 8.15
N SER A 49 11.52 6.89 7.22
CA SER A 49 12.19 6.31 6.05
C SER A 49 13.37 5.42 6.45
N VAL A 50 14.24 5.92 7.34
CA VAL A 50 15.43 5.17 7.78
C VAL A 50 15.05 3.89 8.53
N GLN A 51 14.11 3.99 9.48
CA GLN A 51 13.73 2.85 10.32
C GLN A 51 12.99 1.77 9.54
N THR A 52 12.08 2.15 8.62
CA THR A 52 11.37 1.19 7.78
C THR A 52 12.30 0.53 6.76
N GLY A 53 13.26 1.27 6.21
CA GLY A 53 14.31 0.73 5.35
C GLY A 53 15.17 -0.32 6.06
N ALA A 54 15.70 0.00 7.24
CA ALA A 54 16.48 -0.92 8.06
C ALA A 54 15.70 -2.19 8.43
N PHE A 55 14.42 -2.07 8.78
CA PHE A 55 13.55 -3.22 9.03
C PHE A 55 13.43 -4.13 7.80
N LEU A 56 13.20 -3.57 6.62
CA LEU A 56 13.08 -4.33 5.37
C LEU A 56 14.41 -4.96 4.96
N ALA A 57 15.53 -4.25 5.11
CA ALA A 57 16.85 -4.78 4.82
C ALA A 57 17.16 -6.02 5.66
N ASN A 58 16.84 -5.98 6.96
CA ASN A 58 16.97 -7.14 7.85
C ASN A 58 16.07 -8.30 7.44
N LEU A 59 14.81 -8.01 7.10
CA LEU A 59 13.85 -9.02 6.67
C LEU A 59 14.30 -9.72 5.39
N LEU A 60 14.81 -8.96 4.42
CA LEU A 60 15.22 -9.44 3.10
C LEU A 60 16.67 -9.96 3.05
N LYS A 61 17.46 -9.75 4.11
CA LYS A 61 18.89 -10.11 4.19
C LYS A 61 19.73 -9.41 3.11
N VAL A 62 19.53 -8.11 2.97
CA VAL A 62 20.31 -7.21 2.09
C VAL A 62 20.98 -6.12 2.92
N GLU A 63 21.95 -5.41 2.35
CA GLU A 63 22.67 -4.33 3.06
C GLU A 63 21.77 -3.13 3.38
N ASP A 64 20.86 -2.77 2.47
CA ASP A 64 19.94 -1.64 2.64
C ASP A 64 18.67 -1.81 1.80
N ALA A 65 17.60 -1.11 2.15
CA ALA A 65 16.34 -1.08 1.42
C ALA A 65 15.64 0.27 1.53
N GLN A 66 15.15 0.79 0.41
CA GLN A 66 14.42 2.07 0.36
C GLN A 66 13.01 1.87 -0.22
N ILE A 67 12.02 2.47 0.44
CA ILE A 67 10.64 2.50 -0.05
C ILE A 67 10.46 3.70 -0.98
N VAL A 68 9.86 3.47 -2.15
CA VAL A 68 9.48 4.48 -3.15
C VAL A 68 8.01 4.32 -3.53
N SER A 69 7.47 5.29 -4.27
CA SER A 69 6.03 5.37 -4.59
C SER A 69 5.51 4.20 -5.43
N SER A 70 6.35 3.58 -6.26
CA SER A 70 6.02 2.46 -7.12
C SER A 70 7.28 1.78 -7.63
N ALA A 71 7.15 0.57 -8.22
CA ALA A 71 8.28 -0.10 -8.87
C ALA A 71 8.94 0.76 -9.96
N SER A 72 8.16 1.54 -10.71
CA SER A 72 8.68 2.44 -11.74
C SER A 72 9.55 3.58 -11.19
N ALA A 73 9.35 3.99 -9.93
CA ALA A 73 10.18 5.00 -9.29
C ALA A 73 11.52 4.43 -8.77
N GLY A 74 11.65 3.10 -8.71
CA GLY A 74 12.86 2.41 -8.28
C GLY A 74 13.76 1.95 -9.44
N ILE A 75 13.34 2.19 -10.69
CA ILE A 75 14.12 1.96 -11.91
C ILE A 75 14.73 3.29 -12.33
#